data_AF-A0A1G9EV09-F1
#
_entry.id   AF-A0A1G9EV09-F1
#
_cell.length_a   1.000
_cell.length_b   1.000
_cell.length_c   1.000
_cell.angle_alpha   90.00
_cell.angle_beta   90.00
_cell.angle_gamma   90.00
#
_symmetry.space_group_name_H-M   'P 1'
#
loop_
_entity.id
_entity.type
_entity.pdbx_description
1 polymer ?
#
loop_
_entity_poly.entity_id
_entity_poly.type
_entity_poly.pdbx_seq_one_letter_code
_entity_poly.pdbx_strand_id
1 'polypeptide(L)'
;MQLDDLVNDTHELVGAGEADHREPAFQEARNALFARLADRGFRSFALETDRAAAFTVDDYVREGTGTLDAAMDDGFSHGFGAFDGNRRLVEWMRDYNRDREPADRLAFHGIDGPFEFTAPSPRAALEHVRDHLGLDLDIASLAGEDERWSRTEAVTDPAASPGDTPEARELGVIADRLLAAVRDAPPAARSRAAHHRALAHALTARGLLRYHRQAAQPLAEAERWSRLSGLRDALMAEHLRAIRDQEADRGPTLVAGHNIHLQPTESRLEMAGMNLTWTGTGALMAALLGPKYLFIAGSLGPAGPGDHGGADAVLVAGDEPALVPVSGGTRDRASGSEPVKE
;
A
#
# COMPACT_ATOMS: atom_id res chain seq x y z
N MET A 1 -6.55 -5.21 -26.15
CA MET A 1 -7.67 -5.76 -25.35
C MET A 1 -8.47 -4.58 -24.81
N GLN A 2 -9.80 -4.64 -24.79
CA GLN A 2 -10.60 -3.57 -24.17
C GLN A 2 -10.65 -3.77 -22.66
N LEU A 3 -10.84 -2.69 -21.91
CA LEU A 3 -10.90 -2.77 -20.45
C LEU A 3 -12.11 -3.59 -19.97
N ASP A 4 -13.21 -3.55 -20.73
CA ASP A 4 -14.45 -4.31 -20.44
C ASP A 4 -14.27 -5.83 -20.62
N ASP A 5 -13.27 -6.25 -21.38
CA ASP A 5 -12.94 -7.68 -21.51
C ASP A 5 -12.18 -8.21 -20.28
N LEU A 6 -11.60 -7.29 -19.49
CA LEU A 6 -10.65 -7.59 -18.42
C LEU A 6 -11.26 -7.36 -17.03
N VAL A 7 -11.87 -6.19 -16.82
CA VAL A 7 -12.46 -5.78 -15.54
C VAL A 7 -13.98 -5.95 -15.62
N ASN A 8 -14.54 -6.61 -14.61
CA ASN A 8 -15.98 -6.86 -14.46
C ASN A 8 -16.44 -6.59 -13.03
N ASP A 9 -17.75 -6.62 -12.81
CA ASP A 9 -18.42 -6.27 -11.55
C ASP A 9 -18.08 -7.16 -10.34
N THR A 10 -17.39 -8.28 -10.54
CA THR A 10 -16.94 -9.14 -9.43
C THR A 10 -15.58 -8.73 -8.86
N HIS A 11 -14.83 -7.87 -9.55
CA HIS A 11 -13.53 -7.43 -9.07
C HIS A 11 -13.69 -6.39 -7.97
N GLU A 12 -13.00 -6.62 -6.85
CA GLU A 12 -12.97 -5.69 -5.72
C GLU A 12 -11.68 -4.88 -5.70
N LEU A 13 -10.61 -5.44 -6.30
CA LEU A 13 -9.28 -4.87 -6.33
C LEU A 13 -8.61 -5.14 -7.68
N VAL A 14 -8.10 -4.08 -8.30
CA VAL A 14 -7.26 -4.15 -9.50
C VAL A 14 -5.89 -3.62 -9.16
N GLY A 15 -4.85 -4.44 -9.34
CA GLY A 15 -3.46 -4.03 -9.23
C GLY A 15 -2.91 -3.55 -10.58
N ALA A 16 -2.37 -2.34 -10.63
CA ALA A 16 -1.62 -1.82 -11.77
C ALA A 16 -0.15 -1.67 -11.38
N GLY A 17 0.66 -2.61 -11.85
CA GLY A 17 2.09 -2.63 -11.60
C GLY A 17 2.90 -1.69 -12.50
N GLU A 18 4.12 -1.38 -12.09
CA GLU A 18 5.14 -0.74 -12.91
C GLU A 18 6.50 -1.43 -12.73
N ALA A 19 7.37 -1.37 -13.75
CA ALA A 19 8.69 -2.00 -13.70
C ALA A 19 9.80 -1.05 -13.21
N ASP A 20 9.55 0.25 -13.22
CA ASP A 20 10.46 1.29 -12.74
C ASP A 20 9.64 2.51 -12.31
N HIS A 21 9.78 2.93 -11.05
CA HIS A 21 9.09 4.11 -10.52
C HIS A 21 9.47 5.43 -11.21
N ARG A 22 10.67 5.49 -11.79
CA ARG A 22 11.25 6.72 -12.36
C ARG A 22 10.91 6.93 -13.82
N GLU A 23 10.34 5.93 -14.48
CA GLU A 23 9.92 6.02 -15.87
C GLU A 23 8.53 6.69 -15.96
N PRO A 24 8.43 7.94 -16.47
CA PRO A 24 7.18 8.70 -16.46
C PRO A 24 6.04 8.02 -17.23
N ALA A 25 6.37 7.22 -18.26
CA ALA A 25 5.37 6.55 -19.08
C ALA A 25 4.47 5.60 -18.26
N PHE A 26 4.98 4.98 -17.19
CA PHE A 26 4.16 4.15 -16.30
C PHE A 26 3.10 4.96 -15.57
N GLN A 27 3.51 6.11 -15.02
CA GLN A 27 2.61 6.98 -14.27
C GLN A 27 1.51 7.54 -15.18
N GLU A 28 1.86 7.92 -16.41
CA GLU A 28 0.92 8.40 -17.41
C GLU A 28 -0.09 7.31 -17.81
N ALA A 29 0.40 6.10 -18.13
CA ALA A 29 -0.45 4.95 -18.45
C ALA A 29 -1.38 4.57 -17.29
N ARG A 30 -0.86 4.56 -16.06
CA ARG A 30 -1.59 4.27 -14.82
C ARG A 30 -2.67 5.31 -14.54
N ASN A 31 -2.38 6.59 -14.76
CA ASN A 31 -3.37 7.66 -14.59
C ASN A 31 -4.49 7.57 -15.63
N ALA A 32 -4.15 7.31 -16.89
CA ALA A 32 -5.12 7.10 -17.96
C ALA A 32 -6.01 5.88 -17.69
N LEU A 33 -5.43 4.80 -17.18
CA LEU A 33 -6.17 3.62 -16.73
C LEU A 33 -7.14 3.98 -15.59
N PHE A 34 -6.68 4.70 -14.56
CA PHE A 34 -7.53 5.07 -13.44
C PHE A 34 -8.71 5.96 -13.86
N ALA A 35 -8.48 6.94 -14.75
CA ALA A 35 -9.55 7.77 -15.28
C ALA A 35 -10.65 6.93 -15.95
N ARG A 36 -10.27 5.94 -16.76
CA ARG A 36 -11.21 5.00 -17.40
C ARG A 36 -11.91 4.08 -16.42
N LEU A 37 -11.28 3.75 -15.29
CA LEU A 37 -11.88 2.94 -14.22
C LEU A 37 -12.84 3.75 -13.35
N ALA A 38 -12.59 5.03 -13.14
CA ALA A 38 -13.50 5.93 -12.43
C ALA A 38 -14.90 5.99 -13.10
N ASP A 39 -14.91 6.01 -14.44
CA ASP A 39 -16.15 5.93 -15.23
C ASP A 39 -16.88 4.57 -15.10
N ARG A 40 -16.18 3.53 -14.61
CA ARG A 40 -16.71 2.18 -14.35
C ARG A 40 -17.04 1.92 -12.89
N GLY A 41 -17.19 2.98 -12.09
CA GLY A 41 -17.60 2.85 -10.69
C GLY A 41 -16.46 2.62 -9.70
N PHE A 42 -15.19 2.69 -10.12
CA PHE A 42 -14.09 2.77 -9.16
C PHE A 42 -14.18 4.11 -8.43
N ARG A 43 -13.97 4.09 -7.11
CA ARG A 43 -13.99 5.30 -6.27
C ARG A 43 -12.72 5.50 -5.47
N SER A 44 -11.77 4.58 -5.56
CA SER A 44 -10.61 4.58 -4.69
C SER A 44 -9.33 4.27 -5.47
N PHE A 45 -8.36 5.14 -5.28
CA PHE A 45 -7.00 5.01 -5.77
C PHE A 45 -6.07 4.76 -4.58
N ALA A 46 -5.28 3.71 -4.65
CA ALA A 46 -4.27 3.37 -3.66
C ALA A 46 -2.88 3.34 -4.30
N LEU A 47 -1.89 3.96 -3.67
CA LEU A 47 -0.52 4.03 -4.14
C LEU A 47 0.44 3.38 -3.15
N GLU A 48 1.52 2.80 -3.64
CA GLU A 48 2.71 2.39 -2.87
C GLU A 48 3.43 3.60 -2.23
N THR A 49 2.75 4.24 -1.29
CA THR A 49 3.21 5.38 -0.53
C THR A 49 2.65 5.28 0.88
N ASP A 50 3.25 5.98 1.85
CA ASP A 50 2.85 5.91 3.26
C ASP A 50 1.35 6.20 3.43
N ARG A 51 0.63 5.24 4.03
CA ARG A 51 -0.80 5.34 4.32
C ARG A 51 -1.14 6.58 5.14
N ALA A 52 -0.29 6.95 6.10
CA ALA A 52 -0.51 8.07 6.99
C ALA A 52 -0.29 9.40 6.27
N ALA A 53 0.85 9.57 5.58
CA ALA A 53 1.11 10.75 4.75
C ALA A 53 0.01 10.98 3.70
N ALA A 54 -0.45 9.91 3.02
CA ALA A 54 -1.45 9.98 1.96
C ALA A 54 -2.79 10.60 2.38
N PHE A 55 -3.08 10.70 3.68
CA PHE A 55 -4.26 11.44 4.14
C PHE A 55 -4.21 12.93 3.77
N THR A 56 -3.03 13.54 3.67
CA THR A 56 -2.87 14.93 3.22
C THR A 56 -3.35 15.08 1.77
N VAL A 57 -3.00 14.13 0.90
CA VAL A 57 -3.49 14.08 -0.48
C VAL A 57 -4.99 13.87 -0.52
N ASP A 58 -5.50 12.93 0.27
CA ASP A 58 -6.92 12.58 0.33
C ASP A 58 -7.80 13.75 0.81
N ASP A 59 -7.31 14.53 1.78
CA ASP A 59 -7.97 15.74 2.28
C ASP A 59 -7.94 16.86 1.24
N TYR A 60 -6.84 17.00 0.49
CA TYR A 60 -6.76 17.94 -0.63
C TYR A 60 -7.75 17.56 -1.74
N VAL A 61 -7.73 16.31 -2.23
CA VAL A 61 -8.55 15.91 -3.38
C VAL A 61 -10.04 15.91 -3.04
N ARG A 62 -10.45 15.45 -1.85
CA ARG A 62 -11.88 15.35 -1.49
C ARG A 62 -12.44 16.65 -0.94
N GLU A 63 -11.72 17.31 -0.04
CA GLU A 63 -12.24 18.46 0.73
C GLU A 63 -11.64 19.79 0.29
N GLY A 64 -10.53 19.78 -0.46
CA GLY A 64 -9.83 21.00 -0.86
C GLY A 64 -9.02 21.62 0.26
N THR A 65 -8.66 20.82 1.26
CA THR A 65 -7.84 21.26 2.39
C THR A 65 -6.40 21.48 1.92
N GLY A 66 -5.78 22.59 2.33
CA GLY A 66 -4.39 22.90 2.01
C GLY A 66 -4.18 23.34 0.55
N THR A 67 -2.97 23.13 0.04
CA THR A 67 -2.58 23.44 -1.34
C THR A 67 -2.10 22.17 -2.04
N LEU A 68 -2.07 22.21 -3.38
CA LEU A 68 -1.46 21.12 -4.16
C LEU A 68 -0.01 20.88 -3.73
N ASP A 69 0.77 21.95 -3.55
CA ASP A 69 2.18 21.82 -3.18
C ASP A 69 2.35 21.12 -1.84
N ALA A 70 1.56 21.47 -0.82
CA ALA A 70 1.58 20.78 0.46
C ALA A 70 1.13 19.31 0.33
N ALA A 71 0.13 19.02 -0.52
CA ALA A 71 -0.26 17.64 -0.79
C ALA A 71 0.84 16.84 -1.49
N MET A 72 1.63 17.45 -2.37
CA MET A 72 2.76 16.79 -3.02
C MET A 72 3.95 16.61 -2.06
N ASP A 73 4.25 17.61 -1.24
CA ASP A 73 5.42 17.60 -0.35
C ASP A 73 5.22 16.69 0.87
N ASP A 74 4.04 16.74 1.49
CA ASP A 74 3.76 16.05 2.76
C ASP A 74 2.91 14.78 2.58
N GLY A 75 2.34 14.58 1.39
CA GLY A 75 1.37 13.52 1.13
C GLY A 75 1.94 12.21 0.59
N PHE A 76 3.25 12.16 0.35
CA PHE A 76 3.94 11.04 -0.26
C PHE A 76 5.22 10.67 0.51
N SER A 77 5.54 9.38 0.54
CA SER A 77 6.85 8.85 0.92
C SER A 77 7.67 8.44 -0.32
N HIS A 78 8.91 7.96 -0.11
CA HIS A 78 9.82 7.46 -1.17
C HIS A 78 10.19 8.52 -2.24
N GLY A 79 9.94 9.80 -1.97
CA GLY A 79 10.15 10.89 -2.93
C GLY A 79 9.10 10.96 -4.04
N PHE A 80 8.01 10.20 -3.94
CA PHE A 80 6.99 10.11 -5.01
C PHE A 80 6.23 11.43 -5.23
N GLY A 81 6.27 12.35 -4.26
CA GLY A 81 5.77 13.71 -4.39
C GLY A 81 6.46 14.52 -5.50
N ALA A 82 7.71 14.19 -5.83
CA ALA A 82 8.49 14.87 -6.86
C ALA A 82 8.13 14.44 -8.30
N PHE A 83 7.28 13.43 -8.47
CA PHE A 83 6.94 12.91 -9.79
C PHE A 83 5.76 13.66 -10.41
N ASP A 84 5.97 14.24 -11.60
CA ASP A 84 4.95 15.01 -12.33
C ASP A 84 3.70 14.16 -12.66
N GLY A 85 3.87 12.85 -12.88
CA GLY A 85 2.73 11.94 -13.06
C GLY A 85 1.82 11.88 -11.82
N ASN A 86 2.39 11.88 -10.62
CA ASN A 86 1.61 11.91 -9.38
C ASN A 86 0.95 13.28 -9.18
N ARG A 87 1.65 14.39 -9.49
CA ARG A 87 1.04 15.74 -9.43
C ARG A 87 -0.19 15.85 -10.33
N ARG A 88 -0.06 15.42 -11.59
CA ARG A 88 -1.16 15.43 -12.57
C ARG A 88 -2.34 14.55 -12.14
N LEU A 89 -2.07 13.41 -11.49
CA LEU A 89 -3.12 12.57 -10.92
C LEU A 89 -3.90 13.31 -9.81
N VAL A 90 -3.18 13.92 -8.87
CA VAL A 90 -3.77 14.64 -7.73
C VAL A 90 -4.60 15.84 -8.20
N GLU A 91 -4.09 16.61 -9.16
CA GLU A 91 -4.83 17.70 -9.81
C GLU A 91 -6.11 17.18 -10.47
N TRP A 92 -6.00 16.13 -11.29
CA TRP A 92 -7.15 15.54 -11.97
C TRP A 92 -8.19 14.99 -10.99
N MET A 93 -7.78 14.31 -9.91
CA MET A 93 -8.70 13.81 -8.88
C MET A 93 -9.42 14.97 -8.18
N ARG A 94 -8.70 16.07 -7.88
CA ARG A 94 -9.30 17.27 -7.30
C ARG A 94 -10.36 17.88 -8.22
N ASP A 95 -10.05 17.97 -9.51
CA ASP A 95 -10.97 18.49 -10.52
C ASP A 95 -12.18 17.59 -10.70
N TYR A 96 -11.97 16.27 -10.74
CA TYR A 96 -13.03 15.28 -10.78
C TYR A 96 -13.98 15.43 -9.58
N ASN A 97 -13.44 15.64 -8.38
CA ASN A 97 -14.25 15.71 -7.15
C ASN A 97 -15.04 16.99 -6.95
N ARG A 98 -14.67 18.09 -7.63
CA ARG A 98 -15.13 19.46 -7.34
C ARG A 98 -16.65 19.61 -7.26
N ASP A 99 -17.35 19.00 -8.22
CA ASP A 99 -18.81 19.14 -8.37
C ASP A 99 -19.58 17.84 -8.07
N ARG A 100 -18.93 16.91 -7.34
CA ARG A 100 -19.50 15.59 -7.02
C ARG A 100 -19.92 15.51 -5.55
N GLU A 101 -21.03 14.81 -5.33
CA GLU A 101 -21.52 14.45 -4.01
C GLU A 101 -20.49 13.59 -3.28
N PRO A 102 -20.40 13.64 -1.93
CA PRO A 102 -19.37 12.93 -1.17
C PRO A 102 -19.27 11.43 -1.48
N ALA A 103 -20.40 10.77 -1.77
CA ALA A 103 -20.42 9.35 -2.12
C ALA A 103 -19.68 9.06 -3.44
N ASP A 104 -19.73 9.99 -4.40
CA ASP A 104 -19.18 9.84 -5.76
C ASP A 104 -17.75 10.39 -5.92
N ARG A 105 -17.20 11.02 -4.89
CA ARG A 105 -15.82 11.54 -4.92
C ARG A 105 -14.80 10.40 -4.96
N LEU A 106 -13.72 10.56 -5.72
CA LEU A 106 -12.56 9.70 -5.66
C LEU A 106 -11.81 9.91 -4.34
N ALA A 107 -11.39 8.82 -3.70
CA ALA A 107 -10.50 8.83 -2.54
C ALA A 107 -9.08 8.45 -2.94
N PHE A 108 -8.11 9.06 -2.27
CA PHE A 108 -6.69 8.72 -2.40
C PHE A 108 -6.20 8.00 -1.15
N HIS A 109 -5.43 6.94 -1.34
CA HIS A 109 -4.87 6.15 -0.25
C HIS A 109 -3.40 5.85 -0.53
N GLY A 110 -2.60 5.80 0.53
CA GLY A 110 -1.33 5.09 0.54
C GLY A 110 -1.56 3.67 1.05
N ILE A 111 -0.75 2.70 0.63
CA ILE A 111 -0.78 1.35 1.20
C ILE A 111 0.47 1.02 1.99
N ASP A 112 1.53 1.82 1.88
CA ASP A 112 2.82 1.48 2.47
C ASP A 112 3.00 2.06 3.88
N GLY A 113 4.09 1.68 4.54
CA GLY A 113 4.64 2.41 5.66
C GLY A 113 5.67 3.46 5.21
N PRO A 114 6.13 4.34 6.12
CA PRO A 114 7.18 5.32 5.84
C PRO A 114 8.58 4.69 5.91
N PHE A 115 8.79 3.49 5.36
CA PHE A 115 10.04 2.76 5.53
C PHE A 115 10.41 1.81 4.38
N GLU A 116 11.71 1.79 4.07
CA GLU A 116 12.33 0.87 3.10
C GLU A 116 13.76 0.53 3.54
N PHE A 117 14.72 1.46 3.37
CA PHE A 117 16.11 1.32 3.85
C PHE A 117 16.37 2.05 5.17
N THR A 118 15.46 2.95 5.55
CA THR A 118 15.37 3.62 6.85
C THR A 118 13.95 3.46 7.37
N ALA A 119 13.74 3.63 8.66
CA ALA A 119 12.42 3.53 9.26
C ALA A 119 12.29 4.50 10.44
N PRO A 120 11.30 5.42 10.47
CA PRO A 120 11.18 6.40 11.53
C PRO A 120 10.80 5.76 12.88
N SER A 121 10.85 6.58 13.92
CA SER A 121 10.34 6.23 15.24
C SER A 121 8.84 5.90 15.19
N PRO A 122 8.37 4.87 15.92
CA PRO A 122 6.93 4.57 16.02
C PRO A 122 6.18 5.59 16.88
N ARG A 123 6.90 6.50 17.58
CA ARG A 123 6.37 7.42 18.59
C ARG A 123 5.20 8.25 18.08
N ALA A 124 5.38 8.98 16.97
CA ALA A 124 4.34 9.87 16.45
C ALA A 124 3.04 9.12 16.09
N ALA A 125 3.17 7.92 15.50
CA ALA A 125 2.01 7.09 15.17
C ALA A 125 1.31 6.55 16.42
N LEU A 126 2.06 6.15 17.46
CA LEU A 126 1.51 5.72 18.74
C LEU A 126 0.84 6.85 19.52
N GLU A 127 1.46 8.04 19.53
CA GLU A 127 0.90 9.25 20.16
C GLU A 127 -0.41 9.65 19.49
N HIS A 128 -0.50 9.59 18.15
CA HIS A 128 -1.76 9.82 17.44
C HIS A 128 -2.87 8.88 17.91
N VAL A 129 -2.57 7.59 18.07
CA VAL A 129 -3.57 6.60 18.51
C VAL A 129 -3.93 6.79 19.99
N ARG A 130 -2.95 7.08 20.84
CA ARG A 130 -3.16 7.43 22.25
C ARG A 130 -4.12 8.61 22.37
N ASP A 131 -3.87 9.68 21.63
CA ASP A 131 -4.65 10.92 21.67
C ASP A 131 -6.07 10.68 21.15
N HIS A 132 -6.22 9.89 20.08
CA HIS A 132 -7.53 9.47 19.57
C HIS A 132 -8.36 8.72 20.62
N LEU A 133 -7.72 7.86 21.41
CA LEU A 133 -8.37 7.08 22.46
C LEU A 133 -8.50 7.84 23.80
N GLY A 134 -7.93 9.04 23.91
CA GLY A 134 -7.94 9.83 25.14
C GLY A 134 -7.18 9.17 26.30
N LEU A 135 -6.12 8.43 26.00
CA LEU A 135 -5.32 7.71 27.00
C LEU A 135 -4.15 8.56 27.51
N ASP A 136 -3.75 8.35 28.75
CA ASP A 136 -2.54 8.92 29.33
C ASP A 136 -1.43 7.86 29.34
N LEU A 137 -0.65 7.83 28.27
CA LEU A 137 0.48 6.90 28.07
C LEU A 137 1.74 7.68 27.72
N ASP A 138 2.81 7.42 28.46
CA ASP A 138 4.13 7.99 28.22
C ASP A 138 4.90 7.21 27.14
N ILE A 139 4.45 7.37 25.89
CA ILE A 139 5.09 6.77 24.72
C ILE A 139 6.49 7.36 24.48
N ALA A 140 6.66 8.65 24.75
CA ALA A 140 7.91 9.35 24.47
C ALA A 140 9.08 8.81 25.30
N SER A 141 8.88 8.59 26.60
CA SER A 141 9.93 8.00 27.45
C SER A 141 10.35 6.60 27.02
N LEU A 142 9.40 5.78 26.57
CA LEU A 142 9.69 4.42 26.08
C LEU A 142 10.36 4.42 24.70
N ALA A 143 9.93 5.30 23.78
CA ALA A 143 10.52 5.40 22.45
C ALA A 143 11.95 5.97 22.50
N GLY A 144 12.18 6.93 23.40
CA GLY A 144 13.39 7.73 23.42
C GLY A 144 13.51 8.63 22.19
N GLU A 145 14.72 9.12 21.93
CA GLU A 145 15.00 10.02 20.79
C GLU A 145 14.64 9.39 19.45
N ASP A 146 13.95 10.12 18.59
CA ASP A 146 13.51 9.59 17.29
C ASP A 146 14.70 9.18 16.39
N GLU A 147 15.83 9.88 16.52
CA GLU A 147 17.04 9.67 15.71
C GLU A 147 17.63 8.25 15.84
N ARG A 148 17.43 7.60 17.00
CA ARG A 148 17.92 6.23 17.20
C ARG A 148 17.19 5.22 16.29
N TRP A 149 15.98 5.57 15.85
CA TRP A 149 15.13 4.76 14.98
C TRP A 149 15.37 5.12 13.51
N SER A 150 15.43 6.42 13.18
CA SER A 150 15.48 6.89 11.78
C SER A 150 16.82 6.71 11.09
N ARG A 151 17.92 6.57 11.83
CA ARG A 151 19.25 6.36 11.25
C ARG A 151 19.34 5.06 10.45
N THR A 152 20.14 5.06 9.39
CA THR A 152 20.32 3.90 8.49
C THR A 152 20.76 2.64 9.25
N GLU A 153 21.66 2.79 10.22
CA GLU A 153 22.18 1.67 11.01
C GLU A 153 21.10 0.97 11.84
N ALA A 154 19.98 1.65 12.15
CA ALA A 154 18.87 1.02 12.84
C ALA A 154 18.21 -0.10 12.04
N VAL A 155 18.35 -0.07 10.71
CA VAL A 155 17.85 -1.09 9.78
C VAL A 155 18.98 -2.02 9.32
N THR A 156 20.15 -1.47 9.01
CA THR A 156 21.23 -2.22 8.34
C THR A 156 22.17 -2.96 9.31
N ASP A 157 22.31 -2.52 10.56
CA ASP A 157 23.16 -3.16 11.56
C ASP A 157 22.32 -3.75 12.72
N PRO A 158 22.29 -5.08 12.89
CA PRO A 158 21.54 -5.74 13.97
C PRO A 158 21.88 -5.25 15.36
N ALA A 159 23.16 -4.97 15.61
CA ALA A 159 23.63 -4.54 16.92
C ALA A 159 23.25 -3.08 17.21
N ALA A 160 23.04 -2.28 16.17
CA ALA A 160 22.65 -0.87 16.28
C ALA A 160 21.12 -0.67 16.28
N SER A 161 20.34 -1.67 15.89
CA SER A 161 18.88 -1.60 15.81
C SER A 161 18.21 -1.54 17.19
N PRO A 162 17.29 -0.59 17.44
CA PRO A 162 16.61 -0.47 18.73
C PRO A 162 15.55 -1.57 18.97
N GLY A 163 15.17 -2.33 17.95
CA GLY A 163 13.95 -3.15 17.94
C GLY A 163 13.91 -4.36 18.88
N ASP A 164 15.02 -4.72 19.53
CA ASP A 164 15.06 -5.81 20.52
C ASP A 164 15.29 -5.36 21.97
N THR A 165 15.40 -4.05 22.21
CA THR A 165 15.53 -3.48 23.56
C THR A 165 14.28 -3.75 24.42
N PRO A 166 14.41 -3.79 25.76
CA PRO A 166 13.26 -3.95 26.66
C PRO A 166 12.15 -2.92 26.38
N GLU A 167 12.52 -1.66 26.14
CA GLU A 167 11.59 -0.56 25.88
C GLU A 167 10.87 -0.76 24.53
N ALA A 168 11.58 -1.19 23.48
CA ALA A 168 10.96 -1.50 22.18
C ALA A 168 9.98 -2.69 22.27
N ARG A 169 10.29 -3.69 23.10
CA ARG A 169 9.40 -4.84 23.34
C ARG A 169 8.14 -4.41 24.09
N GLU A 170 8.27 -3.53 25.08
CA GLU A 170 7.14 -2.94 25.80
C GLU A 170 6.27 -2.09 24.87
N LEU A 171 6.88 -1.25 24.02
CA LEU A 171 6.17 -0.52 22.97
C LEU A 171 5.42 -1.46 22.03
N GLY A 172 5.99 -2.61 21.68
CA GLY A 172 5.29 -3.65 20.91
C GLY A 172 3.99 -4.10 21.57
N VAL A 173 4.02 -4.38 22.88
CA VAL A 173 2.83 -4.76 23.65
C VAL A 173 1.82 -3.63 23.72
N ILE A 174 2.27 -2.39 23.89
CA ILE A 174 1.40 -1.20 23.88
C ILE A 174 0.74 -1.04 22.51
N ALA A 175 1.51 -1.14 21.42
CA ALA A 175 1.00 -1.02 20.05
C ALA A 175 -0.10 -2.04 19.74
N ASP A 176 0.08 -3.30 20.14
CA ASP A 176 -0.93 -4.34 19.97
C ASP A 176 -2.21 -4.05 20.77
N ARG A 177 -2.07 -3.56 22.00
CA ARG A 177 -3.22 -3.15 22.84
C ARG A 177 -3.96 -1.96 22.24
N LEU A 178 -3.24 -0.95 21.76
CA LEU A 178 -3.82 0.23 21.13
C LEU A 178 -4.56 -0.15 19.83
N LEU A 179 -3.96 -1.00 18.99
CA LEU A 179 -4.63 -1.49 17.78
C LEU A 179 -5.92 -2.27 18.10
N ALA A 180 -5.89 -3.13 19.13
CA ALA A 180 -7.09 -3.84 19.58
C ALA A 180 -8.16 -2.84 20.07
N ALA A 181 -7.78 -1.87 20.89
CA ALA A 181 -8.69 -0.84 21.40
C ALA A 181 -9.32 -0.01 20.27
N VAL A 182 -8.56 0.35 19.23
CA VAL A 182 -9.12 1.03 18.05
C VAL A 182 -10.14 0.13 17.35
N ARG A 183 -9.83 -1.16 17.12
CA ARG A 183 -10.76 -2.08 16.44
C ARG A 183 -12.04 -2.34 17.21
N ASP A 184 -11.96 -2.41 18.54
CA ASP A 184 -13.10 -2.70 19.40
C ASP A 184 -14.00 -1.48 19.63
N ALA A 185 -13.48 -0.27 19.39
CA ALA A 185 -14.25 0.97 19.49
C ALA A 185 -15.19 1.11 18.29
N PRO A 186 -16.53 1.05 18.46
CA PRO A 186 -17.44 1.23 17.33
C PRO A 186 -17.28 2.65 16.78
N PRO A 187 -17.10 2.83 15.46
CA PRO A 187 -17.00 4.16 14.88
C PRO A 187 -18.36 4.86 15.05
N ALA A 188 -18.43 5.91 15.85
CA ALA A 188 -19.59 6.79 15.83
C ALA A 188 -19.66 7.48 14.44
N ALA A 189 -20.86 7.75 13.92
CA ALA A 189 -21.03 8.30 12.58
C ALA A 189 -20.24 9.62 12.36
N ARG A 190 -20.12 10.47 13.39
CA ARG A 190 -19.33 11.72 13.37
C ARG A 190 -17.81 11.52 13.48
N SER A 191 -17.32 10.29 13.74
CA SER A 191 -15.91 9.98 13.99
C SER A 191 -15.33 8.91 13.06
N ARG A 192 -16.04 8.48 12.01
CA ARG A 192 -15.59 7.39 11.12
C ARG A 192 -14.27 7.70 10.42
N ALA A 193 -14.09 8.91 9.88
CA ALA A 193 -12.82 9.33 9.28
C ALA A 193 -11.66 9.37 10.29
N ALA A 194 -11.90 9.87 11.50
CA ALA A 194 -10.91 9.89 12.57
C ALA A 194 -10.54 8.48 13.04
N HIS A 195 -11.50 7.57 13.12
CA HIS A 195 -11.27 6.16 13.44
C HIS A 195 -10.44 5.46 12.35
N HIS A 196 -10.72 5.70 11.06
CA HIS A 196 -9.90 5.15 9.97
C HIS A 196 -8.45 5.66 10.01
N ARG A 197 -8.24 6.93 10.38
CA ARG A 197 -6.89 7.48 10.61
C ARG A 197 -6.20 6.81 11.79
N ALA A 198 -6.89 6.68 12.93
CA ALA A 198 -6.35 6.00 14.09
C ALA A 198 -5.98 4.54 13.78
N LEU A 199 -6.80 3.82 13.00
CA LEU A 199 -6.49 2.46 12.57
C LEU A 199 -5.23 2.42 11.69
N ALA A 200 -5.10 3.33 10.71
CA ALA A 200 -3.92 3.42 9.86
C ALA A 200 -2.64 3.73 10.68
N HIS A 201 -2.72 4.66 11.64
CA HIS A 201 -1.60 4.95 12.53
C HIS A 201 -1.26 3.75 13.44
N ALA A 202 -2.25 3.03 13.97
CA ALA A 202 -2.04 1.85 14.80
C ALA A 202 -1.36 0.70 14.02
N LEU A 203 -1.81 0.44 12.79
CA LEU A 203 -1.18 -0.54 11.89
C LEU A 203 0.26 -0.14 11.57
N THR A 204 0.48 1.13 11.24
CA THR A 204 1.82 1.66 10.90
C THR A 204 2.78 1.59 12.08
N ALA A 205 2.36 1.99 13.28
CA ALA A 205 3.15 1.90 14.51
C ALA A 205 3.59 0.46 14.81
N ARG A 206 2.64 -0.49 14.71
CA ARG A 206 2.92 -1.91 14.89
C ARG A 206 3.87 -2.44 13.80
N GLY A 207 3.66 -2.02 12.56
CA GLY A 207 4.54 -2.35 11.43
C GLY A 207 5.97 -1.90 11.67
N LEU A 208 6.17 -0.65 12.06
CA LEU A 208 7.48 -0.07 12.41
C LEU A 208 8.18 -0.87 13.52
N LEU A 209 7.47 -1.19 14.61
CA LEU A 209 8.03 -1.96 15.72
C LEU A 209 8.42 -3.38 15.29
N ARG A 210 7.61 -4.06 14.47
CA ARG A 210 7.94 -5.38 13.91
C ARG A 210 9.12 -5.31 12.95
N TYR A 211 9.21 -4.26 12.14
CA TYR A 211 10.28 -4.03 11.19
C TYR A 211 11.63 -3.83 11.92
N HIS A 212 11.67 -2.92 12.90
CA HIS A 212 12.86 -2.73 13.75
C HIS A 212 13.22 -3.99 14.53
N ARG A 213 12.25 -4.73 15.06
CA ARG A 213 12.50 -6.01 15.75
C ARG A 213 13.16 -7.04 14.83
N GLN A 214 12.75 -7.09 13.56
CA GLN A 214 13.35 -7.96 12.55
C GLN A 214 14.75 -7.48 12.15
N ALA A 215 14.96 -6.16 12.06
CA ALA A 215 16.28 -5.58 11.82
C ALA A 215 17.27 -5.91 12.95
N ALA A 216 16.83 -5.97 14.21
CA ALA A 216 17.68 -6.36 15.33
C ALA A 216 18.10 -7.84 15.35
N GLN A 217 17.54 -8.71 14.51
CA GLN A 217 17.92 -10.12 14.48
C GLN A 217 19.29 -10.32 13.79
N PRO A 218 20.21 -11.12 14.36
CA PRO A 218 21.54 -11.37 13.77
C PRO A 218 21.48 -12.43 12.65
N LEU A 219 20.78 -12.10 11.56
CA LEU A 219 20.63 -12.95 10.37
C LEU A 219 21.60 -12.57 9.26
N ALA A 220 21.87 -13.52 8.37
CA ALA A 220 22.57 -13.27 7.11
C ALA A 220 21.83 -12.25 6.25
N GLU A 221 22.54 -11.47 5.43
CA GLU A 221 21.99 -10.30 4.73
C GLU A 221 20.81 -10.64 3.81
N ALA A 222 20.92 -11.69 2.99
CA ALA A 222 19.85 -12.09 2.08
C ALA A 222 18.57 -12.50 2.85
N GLU A 223 18.73 -13.23 3.95
CA GLU A 223 17.60 -13.62 4.80
C GLU A 223 16.99 -12.42 5.52
N ARG A 224 17.83 -11.50 6.03
CA ARG A 224 17.39 -10.23 6.62
C ARG A 224 16.51 -9.46 5.66
N TRP A 225 17.04 -9.14 4.47
CA TRP A 225 16.32 -8.32 3.50
C TRP A 225 15.05 -9.00 2.99
N SER A 226 15.09 -10.33 2.77
CA SER A 226 13.88 -11.10 2.44
C SER A 226 12.79 -10.97 3.51
N ARG A 227 13.15 -11.07 4.80
CA ARG A 227 12.18 -10.94 5.91
C ARG A 227 11.70 -9.51 6.11
N LEU A 228 12.57 -8.51 5.93
CA LEU A 228 12.19 -7.10 5.99
C LEU A 228 11.21 -6.73 4.86
N SER A 229 11.49 -7.16 3.63
CA SER A 229 10.57 -7.00 2.50
C SER A 229 9.22 -7.69 2.76
N GLY A 230 9.24 -8.91 3.28
CA GLY A 230 8.02 -9.62 3.67
C GLY A 230 7.18 -8.88 4.74
N LEU A 231 7.82 -8.20 5.69
CA LEU A 231 7.11 -7.39 6.69
C LEU A 231 6.51 -6.10 6.10
N ARG A 232 7.22 -5.44 5.17
CA ARG A 232 6.71 -4.27 4.44
C ARG A 232 5.46 -4.67 3.63
N ASP A 233 5.56 -5.71 2.81
CA ASP A 233 4.43 -6.20 2.01
C ASP A 233 3.26 -6.72 2.87
N ALA A 234 3.53 -7.34 4.02
CA ALA A 234 2.47 -7.73 4.94
C ALA A 234 1.72 -6.51 5.50
N LEU A 235 2.42 -5.43 5.86
CA LEU A 235 1.77 -4.17 6.26
C LEU A 235 0.96 -3.58 5.11
N MET A 236 1.50 -3.61 3.89
CA MET A 236 0.78 -3.14 2.70
C MET A 236 -0.53 -3.89 2.46
N ALA A 237 -0.52 -5.21 2.60
CA ALA A 237 -1.73 -6.02 2.52
C ALA A 237 -2.72 -5.70 3.66
N GLU A 238 -2.24 -5.45 4.88
CA GLU A 238 -3.10 -5.04 6.01
C GLU A 238 -3.78 -3.69 5.76
N HIS A 239 -3.03 -2.70 5.26
CA HIS A 239 -3.57 -1.39 4.88
C HIS A 239 -4.57 -1.51 3.74
N LEU A 240 -4.25 -2.30 2.71
CA LEU A 240 -5.14 -2.49 1.57
C LEU A 240 -6.44 -3.19 1.97
N ARG A 241 -6.39 -4.15 2.89
CA ARG A 241 -7.60 -4.73 3.48
C ARG A 241 -8.43 -3.70 4.23
N ALA A 242 -7.80 -2.87 5.08
CA ALA A 242 -8.51 -1.81 5.80
C ALA A 242 -9.15 -0.78 4.85
N ILE A 243 -8.47 -0.48 3.73
CA ILE A 243 -9.02 0.36 2.65
C ILE A 243 -10.22 -0.33 2.00
N ARG A 244 -10.14 -1.62 1.67
CA ARG A 244 -11.27 -2.35 1.09
C ARG A 244 -12.47 -2.42 2.03
N ASP A 245 -12.24 -2.60 3.33
CA ASP A 245 -13.31 -2.56 4.33
C ASP A 245 -13.95 -1.16 4.43
N GLN A 246 -13.15 -0.09 4.30
CA GLN A 246 -13.63 1.30 4.26
C GLN A 246 -14.46 1.60 3.00
N GLU A 247 -14.02 1.07 1.86
CA GLU A 247 -14.49 1.42 0.52
C GLU A 247 -15.48 0.39 -0.07
N ALA A 248 -15.88 -0.61 0.71
CA ALA A 248 -16.70 -1.74 0.27
C ALA A 248 -17.99 -1.32 -0.45
N ASP A 249 -18.70 -0.32 0.08
CA ASP A 249 -19.97 0.18 -0.46
C ASP A 249 -19.79 1.26 -1.55
N ARG A 250 -18.54 1.60 -1.89
CA ARG A 250 -18.20 2.68 -2.83
C ARG A 250 -17.69 2.17 -4.17
N GLY A 251 -17.53 0.85 -4.31
CA GLY A 251 -17.01 0.22 -5.52
C GLY A 251 -15.56 -0.23 -5.39
N PRO A 252 -14.94 -0.66 -6.50
CA PRO A 252 -13.61 -1.27 -6.47
C PRO A 252 -12.48 -0.25 -6.24
N THR A 253 -11.33 -0.75 -5.81
CA THR A 253 -10.09 0.02 -5.65
C THR A 253 -9.10 -0.33 -6.76
N LEU A 254 -8.49 0.70 -7.36
CA LEU A 254 -7.25 0.52 -8.12
C LEU A 254 -6.08 0.70 -7.14
N VAL A 255 -5.19 -0.28 -7.06
CA VAL A 255 -3.91 -0.16 -6.35
C VAL A 255 -2.77 -0.10 -7.36
N ALA A 256 -1.87 0.87 -7.19
CA ALA A 256 -0.72 1.08 -8.06
C ALA A 256 0.59 1.03 -7.26
N GLY A 257 1.61 0.41 -7.84
CA GLY A 257 2.91 0.21 -7.22
C GLY A 257 3.83 -0.63 -8.10
N HIS A 258 5.01 -0.99 -7.61
CA HIS A 258 5.93 -1.83 -8.37
C HIS A 258 5.34 -3.23 -8.62
N ASN A 259 5.64 -3.81 -9.80
CA ASN A 259 5.22 -5.16 -10.17
C ASN A 259 5.55 -6.18 -9.07
N ILE A 260 6.72 -6.04 -8.44
CA ILE A 260 7.20 -6.96 -7.41
C ILE A 260 6.31 -7.03 -6.16
N HIS A 261 5.62 -5.95 -5.83
CA HIS A 261 4.71 -5.91 -4.69
C HIS A 261 3.33 -6.43 -5.06
N LEU A 262 2.86 -6.14 -6.27
CA LEU A 262 1.49 -6.43 -6.69
C LEU A 262 1.34 -7.77 -7.42
N GLN A 263 2.44 -8.41 -7.81
CA GLN A 263 2.35 -9.71 -8.46
C GLN A 263 1.73 -10.75 -7.52
N PRO A 264 0.83 -11.61 -8.03
CA PRO A 264 0.15 -12.63 -7.25
C PRO A 264 0.98 -13.90 -7.01
N THR A 265 2.22 -13.94 -7.50
CA THR A 265 3.20 -15.00 -7.21
C THR A 265 4.24 -14.52 -6.19
N GLU A 266 5.10 -15.44 -5.73
CA GLU A 266 6.23 -15.08 -4.86
C GLU A 266 7.09 -13.98 -5.47
N SER A 267 7.40 -12.95 -4.67
CA SER A 267 8.24 -11.82 -5.06
C SER A 267 9.71 -12.24 -5.07
N ARG A 268 10.44 -11.80 -6.09
CA ARG A 268 11.87 -12.10 -6.27
C ARG A 268 12.63 -10.86 -6.71
N LEU A 269 13.74 -10.57 -6.02
CA LEU A 269 14.61 -9.44 -6.35
C LEU A 269 16.07 -9.87 -6.31
N GLU A 270 16.82 -9.55 -7.35
CA GLU A 270 18.28 -9.58 -7.29
C GLU A 270 18.78 -8.20 -6.84
N MET A 271 19.47 -8.14 -5.69
CA MET A 271 19.94 -6.88 -5.12
C MET A 271 21.34 -7.08 -4.52
N ALA A 272 22.32 -6.31 -4.99
CA ALA A 272 23.70 -6.34 -4.49
C ALA A 272 24.31 -7.76 -4.43
N GLY A 273 24.01 -8.61 -5.42
CA GLY A 273 24.47 -10.01 -5.49
C GLY A 273 23.71 -10.98 -4.58
N MET A 274 22.66 -10.52 -3.89
CA MET A 274 21.73 -11.35 -3.13
C MET A 274 20.50 -11.69 -3.97
N ASN A 275 19.98 -12.91 -3.78
CA ASN A 275 18.66 -13.31 -4.27
C ASN A 275 17.68 -13.25 -3.10
N LEU A 276 16.75 -12.30 -3.17
CA LEU A 276 15.72 -12.10 -2.15
C LEU A 276 14.42 -12.74 -2.59
N THR A 277 13.72 -13.41 -1.67
CA THR A 277 12.40 -14.00 -1.93
C THR A 277 11.46 -13.77 -0.76
N TRP A 278 10.22 -13.36 -1.03
CA TRP A 278 9.19 -13.17 -0.01
C TRP A 278 7.78 -13.32 -0.58
N THR A 279 6.80 -13.49 0.31
CA THR A 279 5.39 -13.39 -0.07
C THR A 279 5.00 -11.92 -0.15
N GLY A 280 4.84 -11.41 -1.37
CA GLY A 280 4.45 -10.02 -1.62
C GLY A 280 2.97 -9.73 -1.35
N THR A 281 2.63 -8.44 -1.40
CA THR A 281 1.29 -7.90 -1.17
C THR A 281 0.27 -8.55 -2.10
N GLY A 282 0.58 -8.61 -3.39
CA GLY A 282 -0.27 -9.21 -4.42
C GLY A 282 -0.52 -10.69 -4.21
N ALA A 283 0.49 -11.46 -3.75
CA ALA A 283 0.33 -12.87 -3.41
C ALA A 283 -0.62 -13.06 -2.21
N LEU A 284 -0.49 -12.22 -1.17
CA LEU A 284 -1.41 -12.21 -0.03
C LEU A 284 -2.84 -11.85 -0.45
N MET A 285 -3.00 -10.81 -1.28
CA MET A 285 -4.31 -10.40 -1.78
C MET A 285 -4.93 -11.44 -2.70
N ALA A 286 -4.15 -12.09 -3.56
CA ALA A 286 -4.61 -13.18 -4.41
C ALA A 286 -5.12 -14.37 -3.57
N ALA A 287 -4.42 -14.72 -2.49
CA ALA A 287 -4.85 -15.79 -1.58
C ALA A 287 -6.17 -15.46 -0.85
N LEU A 288 -6.40 -14.18 -0.54
CA LEU A 288 -7.59 -13.72 0.19
C LEU A 288 -8.81 -13.46 -0.72
N LEU A 289 -8.59 -12.82 -1.87
CA LEU A 289 -9.65 -12.36 -2.77
C LEU A 289 -9.89 -13.33 -3.95
N GLY A 290 -8.94 -14.24 -4.21
CA GLY A 290 -9.01 -15.16 -5.34
C GLY A 290 -9.27 -14.41 -6.65
N PRO A 291 -10.31 -14.80 -7.43
CA PRO A 291 -10.61 -14.19 -8.73
C PRO A 291 -11.09 -12.74 -8.64
N LYS A 292 -11.36 -12.22 -7.43
CA LYS A 292 -11.75 -10.81 -7.23
C LYS A 292 -10.55 -9.85 -7.24
N TYR A 293 -9.33 -10.38 -7.21
CA TYR A 293 -8.09 -9.64 -7.42
C TYR A 293 -7.57 -9.86 -8.84
N LEU A 294 -7.48 -8.77 -9.60
CA LEU A 294 -6.90 -8.74 -10.95
C LEU A 294 -5.55 -8.05 -10.90
N PHE A 295 -4.51 -8.64 -11.50
CA PHE A 295 -3.19 -8.01 -11.61
C PHE A 295 -2.84 -7.69 -13.07
N ILE A 296 -2.53 -6.43 -13.32
CA ILE A 296 -2.05 -5.89 -14.58
C ILE A 296 -0.59 -5.47 -14.40
N ALA A 297 0.34 -6.20 -15.02
CA ALA A 297 1.77 -5.88 -14.93
C ALA A 297 2.12 -4.68 -15.83
N GLY A 298 2.94 -3.76 -15.35
CA GLY A 298 3.49 -2.69 -16.17
C GLY A 298 4.73 -3.15 -16.92
N SER A 299 4.83 -2.82 -18.21
CA SER A 299 6.03 -3.03 -19.03
C SER A 299 6.24 -1.88 -20.03
N LEU A 300 7.48 -1.59 -20.44
CA LEU A 300 7.77 -0.61 -21.52
C LEU A 300 7.63 -1.21 -22.93
N GLY A 301 7.51 -2.52 -23.04
CA GLY A 301 7.30 -3.21 -24.31
C GLY A 301 6.24 -4.29 -24.19
N PRO A 302 5.62 -4.70 -25.32
CA PRO A 302 4.72 -5.84 -25.32
C PRO A 302 5.45 -7.06 -24.75
N ALA A 303 4.76 -7.77 -23.87
CA ALA A 303 5.24 -8.99 -23.24
C ALA A 303 5.83 -9.96 -24.29
N GLY A 304 7.15 -10.21 -24.21
CA GLY A 304 7.73 -11.40 -24.81
C GLY A 304 7.21 -12.66 -24.09
N PRO A 305 7.47 -13.87 -24.60
CA PRO A 305 7.17 -15.08 -23.85
C PRO A 305 7.93 -15.08 -22.51
N GLY A 306 7.22 -14.98 -21.39
CA GLY A 306 7.82 -14.88 -20.05
C GLY A 306 6.78 -14.86 -18.93
N ASP A 307 7.20 -15.21 -17.72
CA ASP A 307 6.37 -15.12 -16.51
C ASP A 307 6.32 -13.66 -16.04
N HIS A 308 5.16 -13.02 -16.22
CA HIS A 308 4.89 -11.66 -15.74
C HIS A 308 4.37 -11.65 -14.30
N GLY A 309 4.97 -12.48 -13.45
CA GLY A 309 4.53 -12.68 -12.06
C GLY A 309 3.10 -13.21 -11.96
N GLY A 310 2.64 -13.98 -12.97
CA GLY A 310 1.26 -14.46 -13.05
C GLY A 310 0.19 -13.39 -13.30
N ALA A 311 0.53 -12.29 -13.99
CA ALA A 311 -0.40 -11.24 -14.40
C ALA A 311 -1.53 -11.75 -15.32
N ASP A 312 -2.69 -11.09 -15.21
CA ASP A 312 -3.86 -11.33 -16.07
C ASP A 312 -3.77 -10.53 -17.38
N ALA A 313 -3.08 -9.39 -17.34
CA ALA A 313 -2.82 -8.53 -18.49
C ALA A 313 -1.50 -7.77 -18.31
N VAL A 314 -1.02 -7.16 -19.39
CA VAL A 314 0.12 -6.23 -19.35
C VAL A 314 -0.36 -4.86 -19.82
N LEU A 315 -0.06 -3.84 -19.03
CA LEU A 315 -0.17 -2.44 -19.40
C LEU A 315 1.17 -2.03 -20.01
N VAL A 316 1.20 -1.90 -21.34
CA VAL A 316 2.37 -1.40 -22.06
C VAL A 316 2.37 0.11 -21.96
N ALA A 317 3.35 0.66 -21.25
CA ALA A 317 3.58 2.08 -21.11
C ALA A 317 4.30 2.64 -22.35
N GLY A 318 4.00 3.88 -22.72
CA GLY A 318 4.56 4.58 -23.88
C GLY A 318 3.59 5.65 -24.39
N ASP A 319 3.85 6.18 -25.59
CA ASP A 319 3.05 7.25 -26.20
C ASP A 319 1.57 6.88 -26.38
N GLU A 320 1.29 5.59 -26.66
CA GLU A 320 -0.06 5.03 -26.72
C GLU A 320 -0.19 3.84 -25.76
N PRO A 321 -0.58 4.09 -24.49
CA PRO A 321 -0.72 3.02 -23.51
C PRO A 321 -1.77 1.99 -23.92
N ALA A 322 -1.39 0.71 -23.87
CA ALA A 322 -2.24 -0.36 -24.34
C ALA A 322 -2.30 -1.53 -23.35
N LEU A 323 -3.50 -2.09 -23.18
CA LEU A 323 -3.71 -3.36 -22.50
C LEU A 323 -3.54 -4.50 -23.50
N VAL A 324 -2.56 -5.36 -23.23
CA VAL A 324 -2.27 -6.55 -24.02
C VAL A 324 -2.46 -7.82 -23.18
N PRO A 325 -3.00 -8.91 -23.75
CA PRO A 325 -3.11 -10.18 -23.03
C PRO A 325 -1.73 -10.76 -22.75
N VAL A 326 -1.60 -11.53 -21.66
CA VAL A 326 -0.38 -12.30 -21.39
C VAL A 326 -0.32 -13.49 -22.33
N SER A 327 0.80 -13.65 -23.03
CA SER A 327 1.03 -14.78 -23.94
C SER A 327 1.31 -16.05 -23.11
N GLY A 328 0.35 -16.99 -22.99
CA GLY A 328 0.64 -18.36 -22.54
C GLY A 328 0.11 -18.82 -21.18
N GLY A 329 -0.96 -18.23 -20.63
CA GLY A 329 -1.67 -18.87 -19.51
C GLY A 329 -2.67 -17.95 -18.82
N THR A 330 -3.94 -18.04 -19.19
CA THR A 330 -5.01 -17.62 -18.27
C THR A 330 -4.87 -18.43 -16.99
N ARG A 331 -4.88 -17.79 -15.83
CA ARG A 331 -5.15 -18.47 -14.56
C ARG A 331 -6.40 -19.32 -14.77
N ASP A 332 -6.28 -20.64 -14.65
CA ASP A 332 -7.44 -21.53 -14.71
C ASP A 332 -8.40 -21.06 -13.61
N ARG A 333 -9.51 -20.45 -14.02
CA ARG A 333 -10.59 -20.07 -13.12
C ARG A 333 -11.23 -21.38 -12.69
N ALA A 334 -10.72 -21.97 -11.61
CA ALA A 334 -11.26 -23.20 -11.05
C ALA A 334 -12.78 -23.01 -10.88
N SER A 335 -13.53 -23.71 -11.72
CA SER A 335 -14.97 -23.88 -11.59
C SER A 335 -15.26 -24.36 -10.18
N GLY A 336 -16.22 -23.73 -9.52
CA GLY A 336 -16.62 -24.04 -8.15
C GLY A 336 -16.73 -25.54 -7.91
N SER A 337 -16.17 -25.97 -6.79
CA SER A 337 -16.37 -27.30 -6.22
C SER A 337 -17.88 -27.61 -6.18
N GLU A 338 -18.30 -28.64 -6.90
CA GLU A 338 -19.61 -29.26 -6.71
C GLU A 338 -19.79 -29.68 -5.25
N PRO A 339 -21.01 -29.56 -4.69
CA PRO A 339 -21.25 -30.00 -3.33
C PRO A 339 -21.18 -31.53 -3.29
N VAL A 340 -20.39 -32.04 -2.36
CA VAL A 340 -20.41 -33.45 -1.95
C VAL A 340 -21.84 -33.75 -1.48
N LYS A 341 -22.55 -34.60 -2.23
CA LYS A 341 -23.80 -35.19 -1.77
C LYS A 341 -23.51 -36.16 -0.62
N GLU A 342 -24.34 -36.06 0.41
CA GLU A 342 -24.39 -36.93 1.60
C GLU A 342 -24.37 -38.43 1.30
#